data_AF-Q0RKM4-F1
#
_entry.id   AF-Q0RKM4-F1
#
_cell.length_a   1.000
_cell.length_b   1.000
_cell.length_c   1.000
_cell.angle_alpha   90.00
_cell.angle_beta   90.00
_cell.angle_gamma   90.00
#
_symmetry.space_group_name_H-M   'P 1'
#
loop_
_entity.id
_entity.type
_entity.pdbx_description
1 polymer ?
#
loop_
_entity_poly.entity_id
_entity_poly.type
_entity_poly.pdbx_seq_one_letter_code
_entity_poly.pdbx_strand_id
1 'polypeptide(L)'
;MVSRFDRARQQGEWAFDRVLWGRRPAYRFVAAITSTDGRGRPAGAKRRHRMSFAPADPLEPVDVVERWQRAGEALDSAAAAACLADDVVVISPLTAAFRFRGRARAQEMLHAAFDVIDAIEYHTVVTDPDGRTRALFYRGRCGRQEFEEAQLLRLDAEDRIAEVTLFGRPLPGLTAVMARIGPELVREHRPALAVLFTLATRPLAALTALGERRLVPLADPDRRGRKDRTSGTTR
;
A
#
# COMPACT_ATOMS: atom_id res chain seq x y z
N MET A 1 21.45 33.97 1.39
CA MET A 1 20.43 33.93 2.46
C MET A 1 19.78 32.56 2.39
N VAL A 2 20.30 31.60 3.16
CA VAL A 2 19.97 30.16 3.03
C VAL A 2 18.79 29.85 3.96
N SER A 3 17.73 29.26 3.39
CA SER A 3 16.49 28.90 4.08
C SER A 3 16.76 27.89 5.20
N ARG A 4 16.02 28.02 6.30
CA ARG A 4 16.09 27.19 7.52
C ARG A 4 15.89 25.68 7.26
N PHE A 5 15.41 25.30 6.08
CA PHE A 5 15.22 23.92 5.62
C PHE A 5 16.51 23.20 5.18
N ASP A 6 17.49 23.92 4.60
CA ASP A 6 18.72 23.27 4.08
C ASP A 6 19.69 22.85 5.19
N ARG A 7 19.64 23.52 6.35
CA ARG A 7 20.54 23.22 7.47
C ARG A 7 20.20 21.91 8.19
N ALA A 8 18.95 21.45 8.10
CA ALA A 8 18.49 20.19 8.71
C ALA A 8 18.86 18.94 7.89
N ARG A 9 19.27 19.07 6.62
CA ARG A 9 19.64 17.94 5.76
C ARG A 9 21.09 17.45 5.94
N GLN A 10 21.98 18.28 6.49
CA GLN A 10 23.41 17.96 6.60
C GLN A 10 23.86 17.44 7.98
N GLN A 11 23.01 17.57 9.01
CA GLN A 11 23.35 17.11 10.35
C GLN A 11 22.45 15.92 10.67
N GLY A 12 23.05 14.75 10.83
CA GLY A 12 22.37 13.48 11.14
C GLY A 12 21.79 13.44 12.56
N GLU A 13 20.98 14.44 12.92
CA GLU A 13 20.22 14.49 14.16
C GLU A 13 18.83 13.88 13.91
N TRP A 14 18.68 12.60 14.27
CA TRP A 14 17.37 11.99 14.45
C TRP A 14 16.77 12.50 15.77
N ALA A 15 16.29 13.74 15.78
CA ALA A 15 15.38 14.19 16.82
C ALA A 15 14.01 13.54 16.57
N PHE A 16 13.71 12.48 17.32
CA PHE A 16 12.36 11.95 17.46
C PHE A 16 11.48 13.01 18.12
N ASP A 17 10.94 13.92 17.29
CA ASP A 17 10.10 15.00 17.78
C ASP A 17 8.70 14.50 18.09
N ARG A 18 8.35 14.62 19.38
CA ARG A 18 7.17 14.07 20.04
C ARG A 18 5.88 14.86 19.73
N VAL A 19 5.81 15.51 18.57
CA VAL A 19 4.80 16.54 18.23
C VAL A 19 3.77 16.08 17.18
N LEU A 20 3.97 14.93 16.54
CA LEU A 20 3.06 14.45 15.47
C LEU A 20 1.85 13.61 15.93
N TRP A 21 1.58 13.49 17.23
CA TRP A 21 0.39 12.78 17.74
C TRP A 21 -0.63 13.66 18.49
N GLY A 22 -0.65 14.96 18.17
CA GLY A 22 -1.39 15.97 18.91
C GLY A 22 -2.45 16.75 18.12
N ARG A 23 -3.23 16.11 17.24
CA ARG A 23 -4.55 16.58 16.76
C ARG A 23 -5.17 15.54 15.85
N ARG A 24 -6.26 14.91 16.29
CA ARG A 24 -7.08 14.04 15.44
C ARG A 24 -7.87 14.91 14.46
N PRO A 25 -7.69 14.83 13.12
CA PRO A 25 -8.73 15.27 12.21
C PRO A 25 -9.87 14.24 12.27
N ALA A 26 -11.09 14.73 12.42
CA ALA A 26 -12.29 13.91 12.35
C ALA A 26 -12.40 13.31 10.94
N TYR A 27 -12.19 12.00 10.84
CA TYR A 27 -12.48 11.26 9.62
C TYR A 27 -14.01 11.24 9.42
N ARG A 28 -14.46 11.71 8.26
CA ARG A 28 -15.87 11.62 7.87
C ARG A 28 -16.06 10.34 7.08
N PHE A 29 -16.56 9.28 7.73
CA PHE A 29 -17.17 8.16 7.04
C PHE A 29 -18.43 8.67 6.33
N VAL A 30 -18.45 8.67 5.01
CA VAL A 30 -19.70 8.87 4.26
C VAL A 30 -20.37 7.50 4.15
N ALA A 31 -21.25 7.20 5.10
CA ALA A 31 -22.18 6.09 4.97
C ALA A 31 -23.31 6.50 3.99
N ALA A 32 -23.57 5.67 2.98
CA ALA A 32 -24.72 5.84 2.10
C ALA A 32 -26.01 5.68 2.92
N ILE A 33 -26.77 6.77 3.08
CA ILE A 33 -28.03 6.77 3.80
C ILE A 33 -29.12 6.23 2.87
N THR A 34 -29.66 5.06 3.20
CA THR A 34 -30.99 4.65 2.73
C THR A 34 -32.01 5.61 3.33
N SER A 35 -32.65 6.43 2.48
CA SER A 35 -33.65 7.42 2.89
C SER A 35 -34.91 6.74 3.44
N THR A 36 -35.23 6.98 4.72
CA THR A 36 -36.53 6.72 5.35
C THR A 36 -37.13 8.03 5.85
N ASP A 37 -38.41 8.27 5.57
CA ASP A 37 -39.14 9.44 6.09
C ASP A 37 -39.34 9.32 7.62
N GLY A 38 -39.35 10.48 8.29
CA GLY A 38 -39.41 10.66 9.74
C GLY A 38 -40.65 10.13 10.48
N ARG A 39 -41.47 9.26 9.88
CA ARG A 39 -42.59 8.57 10.56
C ARG A 39 -42.70 7.06 10.32
N GLY A 40 -41.67 6.41 9.77
CA GLY A 40 -41.53 4.94 9.89
C GLY A 40 -42.67 4.09 9.30
N ARG A 41 -43.32 4.51 8.21
CA ARG A 41 -44.25 3.67 7.42
C ARG A 41 -43.76 3.51 5.98
N PRO A 42 -43.94 2.33 5.36
CA PRO A 42 -43.60 2.14 3.95
C PRO A 42 -44.61 2.90 3.08
N ALA A 43 -44.13 3.93 2.36
CA ALA A 43 -44.95 4.70 1.43
C ALA A 43 -45.09 3.93 0.10
N GLY A 44 -46.33 3.56 -0.22
CA GLY A 44 -46.69 2.92 -1.48
C GLY A 44 -46.86 3.92 -2.64
N ALA A 45 -46.55 3.39 -3.84
CA ALA A 45 -47.06 3.73 -5.17
C ALA A 45 -46.69 5.07 -5.86
N LYS A 46 -45.89 4.88 -6.93
CA LYS A 46 -45.99 5.49 -8.28
C LYS A 46 -45.67 6.99 -8.44
N ARG A 47 -44.40 7.26 -8.73
CA ARG A 47 -44.00 8.20 -9.79
C ARG A 47 -42.96 7.51 -10.67
N ARG A 48 -43.33 7.20 -11.92
CA ARG A 48 -42.36 6.80 -12.95
C ARG A 48 -41.49 8.03 -13.24
N HIS A 49 -40.38 8.17 -12.51
CA HIS A 49 -39.32 9.06 -12.93
C HIS A 49 -38.82 8.53 -14.28
N ARG A 50 -39.10 9.28 -15.34
CA ARG A 50 -38.38 9.14 -16.60
C ARG A 50 -36.91 9.39 -16.26
N MET A 51 -36.12 8.32 -16.15
CA MET A 51 -34.68 8.45 -16.00
C MET A 51 -34.18 9.18 -17.23
N SER A 52 -33.91 10.47 -17.06
CA SER A 52 -33.11 11.22 -18.00
C SER A 52 -31.70 10.67 -17.86
N PHE A 53 -31.25 9.87 -18.83
CA PHE A 53 -29.82 9.64 -19.01
C PHE A 53 -29.26 10.99 -19.48
N ALA A 54 -28.74 11.78 -18.55
CA ALA A 54 -27.80 12.82 -18.93
C ALA A 54 -26.63 12.10 -19.61
N PRO A 55 -26.16 12.54 -20.78
CA PRO A 55 -24.91 12.03 -21.32
C PRO A 55 -23.86 12.20 -20.23
N ALA A 56 -23.09 11.13 -19.97
CA ALA A 56 -21.97 11.19 -19.05
C ALA A 56 -21.12 12.43 -19.41
N ASP A 57 -20.72 13.19 -18.39
CA ASP A 57 -19.72 14.24 -18.55
C ASP A 57 -18.56 13.68 -19.41
N PRO A 58 -17.95 14.50 -20.30
CA PRO A 58 -16.78 14.05 -21.05
C PRO A 58 -15.82 13.43 -20.05
N LEU A 59 -15.37 12.19 -20.32
CA LEU A 59 -14.52 11.41 -19.41
C LEU A 59 -13.42 12.32 -18.85
N GLU A 60 -13.61 12.77 -17.61
CA GLU A 60 -12.62 13.53 -16.88
C GLU A 60 -11.29 12.77 -17.01
N PRO A 61 -10.16 13.44 -17.26
CA PRO A 61 -8.88 12.78 -17.38
C PRO A 61 -8.69 11.84 -16.18
N VAL A 62 -8.55 10.53 -16.46
CA VAL A 62 -8.41 9.48 -15.44
C VAL A 62 -7.37 9.94 -14.41
N ASP A 63 -7.73 10.04 -13.12
CA ASP A 63 -6.85 10.53 -12.06
C ASP A 63 -5.49 9.80 -12.09
N VAL A 64 -4.38 10.50 -11.82
CA VAL A 64 -3.03 9.90 -11.78
C VAL A 64 -2.97 8.69 -10.84
N VAL A 65 -3.75 8.73 -9.76
CA VAL A 65 -3.83 7.68 -8.75
C VAL A 65 -4.57 6.46 -9.29
N GLU A 66 -5.59 6.67 -10.12
CA GLU A 66 -6.29 5.59 -10.80
C GLU A 66 -5.42 4.96 -11.89
N ARG A 67 -4.66 5.77 -12.65
CA ARG A 67 -3.66 5.25 -13.59
C ARG A 67 -2.57 4.44 -12.88
N TRP A 68 -2.10 4.91 -11.73
CA TRP A 68 -1.15 4.20 -10.89
C TRP A 68 -1.67 2.84 -10.43
N GLN A 69 -2.93 2.77 -9.97
CA GLN A 69 -3.58 1.51 -9.60
C GLN A 69 -3.65 0.54 -10.77
N ARG A 70 -4.16 1.00 -11.92
CA ARG A 70 -4.25 0.17 -13.13
C ARG A 70 -2.88 -0.35 -13.59
N ALA A 71 -1.84 0.47 -13.49
CA ALA A 71 -0.48 0.06 -13.79
C ALA A 71 0.02 -1.01 -12.81
N GLY A 72 -0.27 -0.87 -11.52
CA GLY A 72 0.06 -1.86 -10.50
C GLY A 72 -0.66 -3.19 -10.72
N GLU A 73 -1.97 -3.17 -11.00
CA GLU A 73 -2.76 -4.39 -11.29
C GLU A 73 -2.31 -5.07 -12.58
N ALA A 74 -1.87 -4.30 -13.57
CA ALA A 74 -1.29 -4.80 -14.81
C ALA A 74 0.19 -5.21 -14.69
N LEU A 75 0.83 -4.99 -13.53
CA LEU A 75 2.26 -5.19 -13.31
C LEU A 75 3.15 -4.46 -14.34
N ASP A 76 2.70 -3.28 -14.79
CA ASP A 76 3.35 -2.48 -15.82
C ASP A 76 4.20 -1.37 -15.17
N SER A 77 5.51 -1.62 -15.04
CA SER A 77 6.45 -0.68 -14.46
C SER A 77 6.59 0.62 -15.27
N ALA A 78 6.42 0.57 -16.59
CA ALA A 78 6.55 1.74 -17.44
C ALA A 78 5.33 2.65 -17.30
N ALA A 79 4.11 2.08 -17.29
CA ALA A 79 2.88 2.81 -17.04
C ALA A 79 2.86 3.41 -15.62
N ALA A 80 3.36 2.67 -14.62
CA ALA A 80 3.50 3.17 -13.26
C ALA A 80 4.49 4.34 -13.20
N ALA A 81 5.67 4.20 -13.82
CA ALA A 81 6.68 5.27 -13.88
C ALA A 81 6.18 6.53 -14.58
N ALA A 82 5.31 6.39 -15.59
CA ALA A 82 4.68 7.51 -16.28
C ALA A 82 3.79 8.36 -15.37
N CYS A 83 3.38 7.87 -14.19
CA CYS A 83 2.61 8.62 -13.19
C CYS A 83 3.49 9.44 -12.23
N LEU A 84 4.80 9.19 -12.22
CA LEU A 84 5.73 9.79 -11.26
C LEU A 84 6.30 11.13 -11.72
N ALA A 85 6.58 12.02 -10.76
CA ALA A 85 7.38 13.22 -10.96
C ALA A 85 8.82 12.87 -11.39
N ASP A 86 9.52 13.82 -12.04
CA ASP A 86 10.89 13.60 -12.52
C ASP A 86 11.86 13.31 -11.39
N ASP A 87 11.68 13.97 -10.24
CA ASP A 87 12.50 13.91 -9.04
C ASP A 87 11.90 13.06 -7.92
N VAL A 88 10.94 12.18 -8.26
CA VAL A 88 10.23 11.30 -7.32
C VAL A 88 11.16 10.61 -6.31
N VAL A 89 10.71 10.49 -5.07
CA VAL A 89 11.39 9.73 -4.03
C VAL A 89 10.55 8.52 -3.63
N VAL A 90 11.13 7.32 -3.75
CA VAL A 90 10.49 6.07 -3.29
C VAL A 90 11.21 5.52 -2.05
N ILE A 91 10.42 5.24 -1.02
CA ILE A 91 10.85 4.74 0.29
C ILE A 91 10.32 3.31 0.44
N SER A 92 11.24 2.35 0.33
CA SER A 92 10.96 0.91 0.36
C SER A 92 10.59 0.42 1.77
N PRO A 93 9.74 -0.61 1.91
CA PRO A 93 9.47 -1.21 3.21
C PRO A 93 10.61 -2.14 3.66
N LEU A 94 11.56 -2.46 2.78
CA LEU A 94 12.61 -3.46 3.00
C LEU A 94 13.93 -2.87 3.53
N THR A 95 14.16 -1.57 3.34
CA THR A 95 15.42 -0.93 3.72
C THR A 95 15.24 0.52 4.14
N ALA A 96 15.87 0.88 5.24
CA ALA A 96 16.02 2.27 5.67
C ALA A 96 17.36 2.90 5.21
N ALA A 97 18.27 2.08 4.63
CA ALA A 97 19.63 2.52 4.33
C ALA A 97 19.69 3.50 3.14
N PHE A 98 18.74 3.44 2.21
CA PHE A 98 18.69 4.32 1.06
C PHE A 98 17.26 4.51 0.54
N ARG A 99 17.12 5.44 -0.41
CA ARG A 99 15.86 5.76 -1.11
C ARG A 99 16.13 5.79 -2.60
N PHE A 100 15.16 5.37 -3.40
CA PHE A 100 15.23 5.48 -4.85
C PHE A 100 14.82 6.91 -5.22
N ARG A 101 15.65 7.59 -6.02
CA ARG A 101 15.44 9.00 -6.40
C ARG A 101 15.43 9.13 -7.90
N GLY A 102 14.44 9.84 -8.41
CA GLY A 102 14.22 10.09 -9.83
C GLY A 102 13.45 8.97 -10.52
N ARG A 103 12.70 9.34 -11.57
CA ARG A 103 11.76 8.45 -12.26
C ARG A 103 12.42 7.17 -12.79
N ALA A 104 13.61 7.26 -13.38
CA ALA A 104 14.31 6.11 -13.94
C ALA A 104 14.62 5.04 -12.89
N ARG A 105 15.20 5.44 -11.74
CA ARG A 105 15.52 4.50 -10.64
C ARG A 105 14.26 3.94 -9.98
N ALA A 106 13.20 4.73 -9.90
CA ALA A 106 11.90 4.25 -9.42
C ALA A 106 11.32 3.20 -10.36
N GLN A 107 11.42 3.40 -11.68
CA GLN A 107 10.98 2.42 -12.68
C GLN A 107 11.76 1.11 -12.59
N GLU A 108 13.09 1.16 -12.48
CA GLU A 108 13.92 -0.03 -12.29
C GLU A 108 13.52 -0.82 -11.03
N MET A 109 13.28 -0.12 -9.93
CA MET A 109 12.78 -0.73 -8.69
C MET A 109 11.40 -1.37 -8.89
N LEU A 110 10.45 -0.67 -9.51
CA LEU A 110 9.11 -1.18 -9.79
C LEU A 110 9.16 -2.40 -10.72
N HIS A 111 10.01 -2.37 -11.74
CA HIS A 111 10.22 -3.48 -12.65
C HIS A 111 10.68 -4.73 -11.89
N ALA A 112 11.71 -4.62 -11.04
CA ALA A 112 12.18 -5.73 -10.22
C ALA A 112 11.13 -6.24 -9.22
N ALA A 113 10.28 -5.36 -8.69
CA ALA A 113 9.17 -5.77 -7.83
C ALA A 113 8.08 -6.52 -8.61
N PHE A 114 7.68 -6.00 -9.77
CA PHE A 114 6.63 -6.58 -10.61
C PHE A 114 7.04 -7.89 -11.28
N ASP A 115 8.34 -8.14 -11.48
CA ASP A 115 8.82 -9.44 -12.00
C ASP A 115 8.61 -10.60 -10.99
N VAL A 116 8.55 -10.28 -9.68
CA VAL A 116 8.43 -11.29 -8.63
C VAL A 116 7.06 -11.34 -7.96
N ILE A 117 6.24 -10.31 -8.15
CA ILE A 117 4.87 -10.24 -7.65
C ILE A 117 3.96 -10.87 -8.70
N ASP A 118 3.16 -11.85 -8.30
CA ASP A 118 2.34 -12.62 -9.22
C ASP A 118 0.96 -11.99 -9.47
N ALA A 119 0.50 -11.11 -8.58
CA ALA A 119 -0.79 -10.41 -8.68
C ALA A 119 -0.84 -9.24 -7.68
N ILE A 120 -1.56 -8.18 -8.05
CA ILE A 120 -1.91 -7.01 -7.22
C ILE A 120 -3.41 -6.74 -7.40
N GLU A 121 -4.13 -6.52 -6.30
CA GLU A 121 -5.54 -6.12 -6.30
C GLU A 121 -5.77 -5.02 -5.26
N TYR A 122 -6.05 -3.79 -5.74
CA TYR A 122 -6.34 -2.66 -4.84
C TYR A 122 -7.74 -2.79 -4.25
N HIS A 123 -7.87 -2.63 -2.93
CA HIS A 123 -9.17 -2.75 -2.26
C HIS A 123 -9.57 -1.49 -1.48
N THR A 124 -8.66 -0.54 -1.25
CA THR A 124 -8.99 0.68 -0.51
C THR A 124 -8.13 1.85 -0.98
N VAL A 125 -8.79 3.00 -1.17
CA VAL A 125 -8.15 4.29 -1.42
C VAL A 125 -8.69 5.28 -0.40
N VAL A 126 -7.78 5.99 0.27
CA VAL A 126 -8.08 7.08 1.18
C VAL A 126 -7.45 8.35 0.63
N THR A 127 -8.24 9.42 0.59
CA THR A 127 -7.83 10.72 0.06
C THR A 127 -7.93 11.76 1.17
N ASP A 128 -6.91 12.59 1.32
CA ASP A 128 -7.01 13.76 2.20
C ASP A 128 -7.96 14.82 1.62
N PRO A 129 -8.46 15.77 2.41
CA PRO A 129 -9.42 16.77 1.93
C PRO A 129 -8.93 17.60 0.74
N ASP A 130 -7.62 17.86 0.69
CA ASP A 130 -7.00 18.68 -0.36
C ASP A 130 -6.66 17.87 -1.61
N GLY A 131 -6.83 16.55 -1.59
CA GLY A 131 -6.54 15.71 -2.73
C GLY A 131 -5.06 15.65 -3.08
N ARG A 132 -4.12 15.92 -2.15
CA ARG A 132 -2.66 15.88 -2.40
C ARG A 132 -1.97 14.68 -1.76
N THR A 133 -2.63 14.05 -0.80
CA THR A 133 -2.15 12.81 -0.17
C THR A 133 -3.14 11.70 -0.46
N ARG A 134 -2.63 10.54 -0.89
CA ARG A 134 -3.42 9.32 -1.02
C ARG A 134 -2.80 8.19 -0.22
N ALA A 135 -3.62 7.36 0.39
CA ALA A 135 -3.20 6.07 0.89
C ALA A 135 -3.95 4.97 0.12
N LEU A 136 -3.20 4.09 -0.54
CA LEU A 136 -3.73 2.97 -1.29
C LEU A 136 -3.39 1.68 -0.55
N PHE A 137 -4.31 0.73 -0.55
CA PHE A 137 -4.10 -0.58 0.06
C PHE A 137 -4.45 -1.66 -0.94
N TYR A 138 -3.56 -2.63 -1.08
CA TYR A 138 -3.74 -3.73 -2.00
C TYR A 138 -3.33 -5.06 -1.37
N ARG A 139 -3.95 -6.14 -1.86
CA ARG A 139 -3.49 -7.51 -1.65
C ARG A 139 -2.59 -7.92 -2.78
N GLY A 140 -1.49 -8.57 -2.43
CA GLY A 140 -0.53 -9.09 -3.38
C GLY A 140 -0.21 -10.55 -3.11
N ARG A 141 0.37 -11.21 -4.12
CA ARG A 141 0.86 -12.58 -3.99
C ARG A 141 2.27 -12.68 -4.53
N CYS A 142 3.13 -13.36 -3.78
CA CYS A 142 4.50 -13.67 -4.19
C CYS A 142 4.75 -15.17 -3.96
N GLY A 143 4.63 -15.96 -5.03
CA GLY A 143 4.62 -17.41 -4.98
C GLY A 143 3.47 -17.93 -4.12
N ARG A 144 3.83 -18.54 -2.98
CA ARG A 144 2.90 -19.14 -2.01
C ARG A 144 2.54 -18.22 -0.84
N GLN A 145 3.09 -17.01 -0.80
CA GLN A 145 2.83 -16.04 0.25
C GLN A 145 1.88 -14.97 -0.26
N GLU A 146 0.81 -14.76 0.48
CA GLU A 146 -0.03 -13.58 0.35
C GLU A 146 0.55 -12.47 1.22
N PHE A 147 0.38 -11.23 0.75
CA PHE A 147 0.76 -10.04 1.48
C PHE A 147 -0.24 -8.93 1.22
N GLU A 148 -0.18 -7.91 2.06
CA GLU A 148 -0.93 -6.68 1.94
C GLU A 148 0.07 -5.53 2.09
N GLU A 149 -0.01 -4.56 1.19
CA GLU A 149 0.83 -3.38 1.21
C GLU A 149 -0.03 -2.12 1.18
N ALA A 150 0.42 -1.14 1.97
CA ALA A 150 -0.08 0.22 1.95
C ALA A 150 0.94 1.13 1.26
N GLN A 151 0.45 2.00 0.39
CA GLN A 151 1.23 3.00 -0.33
C GLN A 151 0.74 4.39 0.07
N LEU A 152 1.59 5.18 0.73
CA LEU A 152 1.34 6.59 0.97
C LEU A 152 1.95 7.39 -0.18
N LEU A 153 1.10 8.03 -0.97
CA LEU A 153 1.47 8.85 -2.12
C LEU A 153 1.32 10.33 -1.77
N ARG A 154 2.30 11.13 -2.19
CA ARG A 154 2.21 12.60 -2.19
C ARG A 154 2.30 13.10 -3.62
N LEU A 155 1.33 13.93 -4.00
CA LEU A 155 1.27 14.57 -5.30
C LEU A 155 1.93 15.95 -5.27
N ASP A 156 2.60 16.32 -6.37
CA ASP A 156 3.12 17.68 -6.60
C ASP A 156 2.06 18.64 -7.18
N ALA A 157 2.48 19.82 -7.62
CA ALA A 157 1.59 20.85 -8.16
C ALA A 157 1.01 20.51 -9.53
N GLU A 158 1.65 19.60 -10.25
CA GLU A 158 1.31 19.15 -11.58
C GLU A 158 0.53 17.81 -11.56
N ASP A 159 0.01 17.42 -10.39
CA ASP A 159 -0.70 16.17 -10.14
C ASP A 159 0.11 14.93 -10.60
N ARG A 160 1.41 14.93 -10.32
CA ARG A 160 2.30 13.77 -10.44
C ARG A 160 2.69 13.26 -9.07
N ILE A 161 3.03 11.97 -8.98
CA ILE A 161 3.43 11.37 -7.72
C ILE A 161 4.90 11.72 -7.43
N ALA A 162 5.12 12.57 -6.43
CA ALA A 162 6.45 13.05 -6.03
C ALA A 162 7.07 12.23 -4.88
N GLU A 163 6.27 11.56 -4.06
CA GLU A 163 6.76 10.64 -3.03
C GLU A 163 5.89 9.40 -2.95
N VAL A 164 6.54 8.24 -2.82
CA VAL A 164 5.91 6.95 -2.56
C VAL A 164 6.54 6.33 -1.32
N THR A 165 5.77 6.14 -0.26
CA THR A 165 6.20 5.39 0.94
C THR A 165 5.43 4.09 1.03
N LEU A 166 6.16 2.98 1.11
CA LEU A 166 5.61 1.64 1.11
C LEU A 166 5.66 1.01 2.51
N PHE A 167 4.60 0.31 2.89
CA PHE A 167 4.51 -0.45 4.13
C PHE A 167 3.88 -1.81 3.83
N GLY A 168 4.53 -2.91 4.20
CA GLY A 168 4.01 -4.24 3.92
C GLY A 168 3.78 -5.09 5.16
N ARG A 169 2.87 -6.05 5.00
CA ARG A 169 2.56 -7.11 5.97
C ARG A 169 2.05 -8.35 5.23
N PRO A 170 1.99 -9.52 5.88
CA PRO A 170 2.76 -9.87 7.06
C PRO A 170 4.24 -10.07 6.68
N LEU A 171 5.12 -10.18 7.67
CA LEU A 171 6.56 -10.35 7.46
C LEU A 171 6.93 -11.51 6.50
N PRO A 172 6.25 -12.68 6.48
CA PRO A 172 6.51 -13.74 5.51
C PRO A 172 6.33 -13.30 4.05
N GLY A 173 5.36 -12.44 3.77
CA GLY A 173 5.13 -11.87 2.45
C GLY A 173 6.29 -11.00 1.99
N LEU A 174 6.69 -10.05 2.84
CA LEU A 174 7.83 -9.16 2.57
C LEU A 174 9.15 -9.93 2.39
N THR A 175 9.40 -10.93 3.24
CA THR A 175 10.62 -11.76 3.13
C THR A 175 10.61 -12.64 1.89
N ALA A 176 9.46 -13.10 1.41
CA ALA A 176 9.35 -13.82 0.15
C ALA A 176 9.66 -12.92 -1.06
N VAL A 177 9.15 -11.68 -1.07
CA VAL A 177 9.49 -10.68 -2.09
C VAL A 177 11.00 -10.39 -2.09
N MET A 178 11.58 -10.10 -0.91
CA MET A 178 13.02 -9.85 -0.77
C MET A 178 13.88 -11.01 -1.29
N ALA A 179 13.46 -12.25 -1.04
CA ALA A 179 14.19 -13.44 -1.47
C ALA A 179 14.16 -13.67 -3.00
N ARG A 180 13.19 -13.09 -3.72
CA ARG A 180 13.10 -13.15 -5.18
C ARG A 180 13.78 -11.94 -5.86
N ILE A 181 13.59 -10.72 -5.33
CA ILE A 181 14.19 -9.49 -5.89
C ILE A 181 15.73 -9.50 -5.78
N GLY A 182 16.26 -9.95 -4.64
CA GLY A 182 17.70 -9.89 -4.35
C GLY A 182 18.60 -10.50 -5.43
N PRO A 183 18.31 -11.71 -5.94
CA PRO A 183 19.07 -12.26 -7.05
C PRO A 183 18.96 -11.46 -8.36
N GLU A 184 17.81 -10.90 -8.73
CA GLU A 184 17.65 -10.16 -9.99
C GLU A 184 18.42 -8.83 -10.00
N LEU A 185 18.28 -8.02 -8.95
CA LEU A 185 18.93 -6.70 -8.86
C LEU A 185 20.46 -6.76 -8.92
N VAL A 186 21.04 -7.87 -8.46
CA VAL A 186 22.48 -7.95 -8.20
C VAL A 186 23.18 -8.87 -9.22
N ARG A 187 22.45 -9.68 -9.98
CA ARG A 187 23.02 -10.67 -10.91
C ARG A 187 23.79 -10.03 -12.06
N GLU A 188 23.32 -8.90 -12.57
CA GLU A 188 23.95 -8.21 -13.70
C GLU A 188 25.31 -7.59 -13.33
N HIS A 189 25.44 -7.07 -12.10
CA HIS A 189 26.62 -6.28 -11.71
C HIS A 189 27.55 -7.03 -10.74
N ARG A 190 27.02 -7.93 -9.90
CA ARG A 190 27.72 -8.59 -8.78
C ARG A 190 27.16 -10.02 -8.54
N PRO A 191 27.33 -10.97 -9.47
CA PRO A 191 26.66 -12.28 -9.42
C PRO A 191 26.95 -13.09 -8.14
N ALA A 192 28.14 -12.94 -7.55
CA ALA A 192 28.47 -13.57 -6.26
C ALA A 192 27.63 -13.01 -5.09
N LEU A 193 27.33 -11.71 -5.10
CA LEU A 193 26.50 -11.06 -4.07
C LEU A 193 25.02 -11.42 -4.23
N ALA A 194 24.55 -11.67 -5.46
CA ALA A 194 23.21 -12.20 -5.74
C ALA A 194 23.00 -13.59 -5.09
N VAL A 195 24.01 -14.47 -5.19
CA VAL A 195 24.00 -15.79 -4.52
C VAL A 195 23.98 -15.62 -3.01
N LEU A 196 24.79 -14.73 -2.44
CA LEU A 196 24.80 -14.45 -1.01
C LEU A 196 23.44 -13.93 -0.50
N PHE A 197 22.83 -12.98 -1.21
CA PHE A 197 21.48 -12.47 -0.88
C PHE A 197 20.45 -13.59 -0.87
N THR A 198 20.47 -14.44 -1.89
CA THR A 198 19.58 -15.59 -2.02
C THR A 198 19.76 -16.57 -0.86
N LEU A 199 21.01 -16.90 -0.51
CA LEU A 199 21.33 -17.81 0.58
C LEU A 199 20.96 -17.23 1.95
N ALA A 200 21.10 -15.92 2.15
CA ALA A 200 20.77 -15.27 3.42
C ALA A 200 19.24 -15.09 3.63
N THR A 201 18.50 -14.79 2.56
CA THR A 201 17.07 -14.42 2.65
C THR A 201 16.12 -15.62 2.61
N ARG A 202 16.47 -16.71 1.92
CA ARG A 202 15.59 -17.91 1.83
C ARG A 202 15.35 -18.59 3.18
N PRO A 203 16.37 -18.82 4.05
CA PRO A 203 16.13 -19.38 5.37
C PRO A 203 15.24 -18.47 6.22
N LEU A 204 15.44 -17.15 6.14
CA LEU A 204 14.62 -16.17 6.83
C LEU A 204 13.16 -16.25 6.36
N ALA A 205 12.91 -16.27 5.05
CA ALA A 205 11.56 -16.41 4.48
C ALA A 205 10.88 -17.73 4.89
N ALA A 206 11.64 -18.83 4.99
CA ALA A 206 11.11 -20.10 5.45
C ALA A 206 10.75 -20.06 6.96
N LEU A 207 11.61 -19.46 7.79
CA LEU A 207 11.38 -19.32 9.23
C LEU A 207 10.17 -18.42 9.53
N THR A 208 10.05 -17.28 8.86
CA THR A 208 8.91 -16.38 9.03
C THR A 208 7.61 -17.06 8.59
N ALA A 209 7.60 -17.74 7.44
CA ALA A 209 6.43 -18.48 6.96
C ALA A 209 6.02 -19.62 7.92
N LEU A 210 6.98 -20.32 8.52
CA LEU A 210 6.70 -21.36 9.51
C LEU A 210 6.13 -20.77 10.79
N GLY A 211 6.72 -19.67 11.28
CA GLY A 211 6.26 -18.94 12.47
C GLY A 211 4.82 -18.46 12.30
N GLU A 212 4.52 -17.80 11.18
CA GLU A 212 3.17 -17.30 10.87
C GLU A 212 2.14 -18.42 10.81
N ARG A 213 2.49 -19.59 10.25
CA ARG A 213 1.54 -20.70 10.08
C ARG A 213 1.36 -21.55 11.33
N ARG A 214 2.39 -21.69 12.17
CA ARG A 214 2.37 -22.65 13.30
C ARG A 214 2.42 -22.02 14.67
N LEU A 215 3.13 -20.90 14.83
CA LEU A 215 3.37 -20.29 16.13
C LEU A 215 2.40 -19.14 16.41
N VAL A 216 2.22 -18.21 15.46
CA VAL A 216 1.35 -17.04 15.62
C VAL A 216 -0.10 -17.43 15.97
N PRO A 217 -0.73 -18.45 15.35
CA PRO A 217 -2.09 -18.86 15.70
C PRO A 217 -2.23 -19.46 17.10
N LEU A 218 -1.12 -19.82 17.77
CA LEU A 218 -1.14 -20.26 19.17
C LEU A 218 -1.24 -19.09 20.14
N ALA A 219 -0.79 -17.90 19.73
CA ALA A 219 -0.86 -16.67 20.50
C ALA A 219 -2.16 -15.88 20.27
N ASP A 220 -3.10 -16.42 19.48
CA ASP A 220 -4.40 -15.81 19.21
C ASP A 220 -5.21 -15.64 20.52
N PRO A 221 -5.52 -14.40 20.94
CA PRO A 221 -6.27 -14.13 22.16
C PRO A 221 -7.67 -14.77 22.15
N ASP A 222 -8.29 -14.93 20.97
CA ASP A 222 -9.64 -15.49 20.84
C ASP A 222 -9.67 -17.02 20.89
N ARG A 223 -8.49 -17.67 20.83
CA ARG A 223 -8.36 -19.13 20.92
C ARG A 223 -8.81 -19.69 22.27
N ARG A 224 -8.69 -18.90 23.36
CA ARG A 224 -9.13 -19.31 24.71
C ARG A 224 -10.65 -19.25 24.87
N GLY A 225 -11.30 -18.21 24.34
CA GLY A 225 -12.74 -18.02 24.45
C GLY A 225 -13.60 -19.05 23.69
N ARG A 226 -13.02 -19.78 22.72
CA ARG A 226 -13.72 -20.87 22.02
C ARG A 226 -13.90 -22.12 22.88
N LYS A 227 -12.96 -22.43 23.79
CA LYS A 227 -13.08 -23.59 24.70
C LYS A 227 -14.19 -23.38 25.74
N ASP A 228 -14.37 -22.15 26.20
CA ASP A 228 -15.33 -21.82 27.26
C ASP A 228 -16.78 -21.75 26.75
N ARG A 229 -17.00 -21.55 25.45
CA ARG A 229 -18.34 -21.56 24.84
C ARG A 229 -18.87 -22.98 24.57
N THR A 230 -18.00 -23.96 24.40
CA THR A 230 -18.39 -25.37 24.18
C THR A 230 -18.71 -26.13 25.46
N SER A 231 -18.37 -25.59 26.64
CA SER A 231 -18.68 -26.17 27.96
C SER A 231 -19.97 -25.62 28.58
N GLY A 232 -20.71 -24.74 27.89
CA GLY A 232 -21.92 -24.08 28.40
C GLY A 232 -23.27 -24.63 27.94
N THR A 233 -23.31 -25.76 27.21
CA THR A 233 -24.58 -26.39 26.79
C THR A 233 -24.72 -27.77 27.40
N THR A 234 -24.94 -27.82 28.71
CA THR A 234 -25.68 -28.89 29.37
C THR A 234 -26.27 -28.33 30.67
N ARG A 235 -27.49 -27.81 30.58
CA ARG A 235 -28.52 -27.94 31.61
C ARG A 235 -29.87 -27.48 31.07
#